data_AF-A0A352S300-F1
#
_entry.id   AF-A0A352S300-F1
#
_cell.length_a   1.000
_cell.length_b   1.000
_cell.length_c   1.000
_cell.angle_alpha   90.00
_cell.angle_beta   90.00
_cell.angle_gamma   90.00
#
_symmetry.space_group_name_H-M   'P 1'
#
loop_
_entity.id
_entity.type
_entity.pdbx_description
1 polymer ?
#
loop_
_entity_poly.entity_id
_entity_poly.type
_entity_poly.pdbx_seq_one_letter_code
_entity_poly.pdbx_strand_id
1 'polypeptide(L)'
;AYGGIEIIGITGGEAQNPEKVIPRAINAVPARILLFYVLTMTVLMAIFPWTGIGSQGSPFVQIFSGLGIKSAAAVLNLIVISAAISAINSNIFGAGRMMYGMAEQGQAPRLFATTSRHGVPWVTVLAMAAALLGGVVLNYLIPEQVFVIIASIATFATVWVWLMILLSQVAMRRRLSAEEVRALKFKVPLWPVGPALAIAFMLFVIGVLGYVEDTRVALYVGAGWVVLLSLAWFLRAKPKADALLARETRVS
;
A
#
# COMPACT_ATOMS: atom_id res chain seq x y z
N ALA A 1 4.57 7.05 -2.71
CA ALA A 1 5.98 6.78 -3.05
C ALA A 1 6.48 5.47 -2.44
N TYR A 2 6.27 5.24 -1.14
CA TYR A 2 6.80 4.05 -0.44
C TYR A 2 5.78 2.93 -0.20
N GLY A 3 4.47 3.23 -0.22
CA GLY A 3 3.43 2.19 -0.16
C GLY A 3 3.49 1.26 -1.37
N GLY A 4 3.16 -0.02 -1.16
CA GLY A 4 3.24 -1.08 -2.16
C GLY A 4 4.49 -1.97 -2.05
N ILE A 5 5.51 -1.57 -1.27
CA ILE A 5 6.69 -2.41 -1.01
C ILE A 5 6.30 -3.68 -0.22
N GLU A 6 5.21 -3.64 0.54
CA GLU A 6 4.62 -4.79 1.23
C GLU A 6 4.24 -5.94 0.27
N ILE A 7 4.06 -5.66 -1.03
CA ILE A 7 3.83 -6.69 -2.05
C ILE A 7 5.00 -7.67 -2.13
N ILE A 8 6.23 -7.26 -1.80
CA ILE A 8 7.39 -8.17 -1.70
C ILE A 8 7.11 -9.32 -0.72
N GLY A 9 6.35 -9.07 0.35
CA GLY A 9 5.95 -10.12 1.29
C GLY A 9 4.97 -11.12 0.66
N ILE A 10 4.05 -10.63 -0.17
CA ILE A 10 3.04 -11.46 -0.85
C ILE A 10 3.68 -12.29 -1.96
N THR A 11 4.54 -11.68 -2.78
CA THR A 11 5.21 -12.35 -3.90
C THR A 11 6.44 -13.14 -3.47
N GLY A 12 6.97 -12.88 -2.27
CA GLY A 12 8.10 -13.61 -1.71
C GLY A 12 7.85 -15.12 -1.58
N GLY A 13 6.60 -15.54 -1.35
CA GLY A 13 6.22 -16.95 -1.31
C GLY A 13 6.33 -17.67 -2.66
N GLU A 14 6.32 -16.92 -3.76
CA GLU A 14 6.45 -17.44 -5.14
C GLU A 14 7.89 -17.26 -5.68
N ALA A 15 8.78 -16.60 -4.92
CA ALA A 15 10.12 -16.29 -5.37
C ALA A 15 11.02 -17.53 -5.36
N GLN A 16 11.80 -17.71 -6.43
CA GLN A 16 12.87 -18.71 -6.46
C GLN A 16 13.96 -18.32 -5.44
N ASN A 17 14.33 -19.24 -4.55
CA ASN A 17 15.31 -19.00 -3.47
C ASN A 17 14.93 -17.81 -2.56
N PRO A 18 13.77 -17.87 -1.87
CA PRO A 18 13.23 -16.76 -1.09
C PRO A 18 14.21 -16.28 0.00
N GLU A 19 15.02 -17.17 0.55
CA GLU A 19 16.02 -16.88 1.58
C GLU A 19 17.09 -15.87 1.14
N LYS A 20 17.36 -15.79 -0.16
CA LYS A 20 18.33 -14.83 -0.71
C LYS A 20 17.62 -13.63 -1.34
N VAL A 21 16.53 -13.87 -2.06
CA VAL A 21 15.84 -12.84 -2.85
C VAL A 21 15.10 -11.87 -1.94
N ILE A 22 14.39 -12.35 -0.91
CA ILE A 22 13.59 -11.50 -0.04
C ILE A 22 14.48 -10.50 0.74
N PRO A 23 15.53 -10.93 1.46
CA PRO A 23 16.39 -9.98 2.19
C PRO A 23 17.07 -8.97 1.25
N ARG A 24 17.48 -9.40 0.05
CA ARG A 24 18.09 -8.50 -0.94
C ARG A 24 17.10 -7.45 -1.42
N ALA A 25 15.85 -7.84 -1.72
CA ALA A 25 14.80 -6.92 -2.15
C ALA A 25 14.43 -5.92 -1.05
N ILE A 26 14.23 -6.40 0.19
CA ILE A 26 13.90 -5.55 1.35
C ILE A 26 14.95 -4.47 1.61
N ASN A 27 16.23 -4.77 1.43
CA ASN A 27 17.30 -3.80 1.64
C ASN A 27 17.53 -2.88 0.42
N ALA A 28 17.46 -3.43 -0.79
CA ALA A 28 17.81 -2.68 -2.00
C ALA A 28 16.69 -1.76 -2.49
N VAL A 29 15.43 -2.18 -2.40
CA VAL A 29 14.29 -1.43 -2.96
C VAL A 29 14.09 -0.09 -2.24
N PRO A 30 13.96 -0.03 -0.90
CA PRO A 30 13.81 1.24 -0.20
C PRO A 30 15.02 2.16 -0.39
N ALA A 31 16.24 1.62 -0.37
CA ALA A 31 17.46 2.39 -0.60
C ALA A 31 17.48 3.05 -1.99
N ARG A 32 17.06 2.32 -3.03
CA ARG A 32 16.92 2.87 -4.39
C ARG A 32 15.83 3.92 -4.46
N ILE A 33 14.65 3.68 -3.87
CA ILE A 33 13.57 4.66 -3.86
C ILE A 33 14.01 5.95 -3.16
N LEU A 34 14.67 5.83 -2.00
CA LEU A 34 15.18 6.98 -1.25
C LEU A 34 16.23 7.75 -2.07
N LEU A 35 17.19 7.04 -2.68
CA LEU A 35 18.21 7.65 -3.53
C LEU A 35 17.59 8.43 -4.69
N PHE A 36 16.71 7.80 -5.48
CA PHE A 36 16.09 8.46 -6.62
C PHE A 36 15.15 9.59 -6.18
N TYR A 37 14.41 9.42 -5.09
CA TYR A 37 13.52 10.46 -4.56
C TYR A 37 14.29 11.70 -4.11
N VAL A 38 15.33 11.53 -3.29
CA VAL A 38 16.16 12.64 -2.80
C VAL A 38 16.89 13.31 -3.96
N LEU A 39 17.53 12.54 -4.84
CA LEU A 39 18.23 13.10 -5.99
C LEU A 39 17.30 13.92 -6.88
N THR A 40 16.10 13.37 -7.16
CA THR A 40 15.10 14.06 -7.96
C THR A 40 14.63 15.34 -7.28
N MET A 41 14.30 15.30 -5.98
CA MET A 41 13.89 16.49 -5.23
C MET A 41 14.98 17.56 -5.19
N THR A 42 16.24 17.18 -5.00
CA THR A 42 17.37 18.10 -5.02
C THR A 42 17.48 18.82 -6.37
N VAL A 43 17.37 18.08 -7.47
CA VAL A 43 17.40 18.67 -8.82
C VAL A 43 16.20 19.59 -9.05
N LEU A 44 14.99 19.15 -8.65
CA LEU A 44 13.78 19.97 -8.80
C LEU A 44 13.87 21.28 -8.02
N MET A 45 14.29 21.23 -6.75
CA MET A 45 14.42 22.42 -5.89
C MET A 45 15.57 23.34 -6.30
N ALA A 46 16.61 22.83 -6.96
CA ALA A 46 17.69 23.64 -7.51
C ALA A 46 17.26 24.43 -8.76
N ILE A 47 16.31 23.89 -9.54
CA ILE A 47 15.84 24.50 -10.79
C ILE A 47 14.64 25.41 -10.55
N PHE A 48 13.74 25.03 -9.64
CA PHE A 48 12.49 25.75 -9.40
C PHE A 48 12.31 26.07 -7.91
N PRO A 49 11.92 27.31 -7.56
CA PRO A 49 11.66 27.67 -6.17
C PRO A 49 10.51 26.82 -5.62
N TRP A 50 10.76 26.19 -4.49
CA TRP A 50 9.82 25.30 -3.79
C TRP A 50 8.45 25.95 -3.49
N THR A 51 8.37 27.28 -3.40
CA THR A 51 7.13 28.03 -3.18
C THR A 51 6.20 28.10 -4.39
N GLY A 52 6.68 27.78 -5.59
CA GLY A 52 5.91 27.83 -6.84
C GLY A 52 5.45 26.47 -7.38
N ILE A 53 5.83 25.37 -6.71
CA ILE A 53 5.58 24.01 -7.20
C ILE A 53 4.19 23.53 -6.75
N GLY A 54 3.37 23.04 -7.68
CA GLY A 54 2.17 22.24 -7.37
C GLY A 54 0.82 22.91 -7.62
N SER A 55 0.77 24.13 -8.15
CA SER A 55 -0.50 24.84 -8.43
C SER A 55 -1.12 24.54 -9.79
N GLN A 56 -0.39 23.97 -10.76
CA GLN A 56 -0.84 23.81 -12.17
C GLN A 56 -0.37 22.49 -12.86
N GLY A 57 -0.71 21.32 -12.30
CA GLY A 57 -0.36 20.01 -12.90
C GLY A 57 0.97 19.41 -12.42
N SER A 58 1.57 18.49 -13.20
CA SER A 58 2.79 17.77 -12.80
C SER A 58 4.01 18.70 -12.70
N PRO A 59 4.68 18.79 -11.53
CA PRO A 59 5.89 19.59 -11.34
C PRO A 59 6.99 19.27 -12.36
N PHE A 60 7.12 17.99 -12.73
CA PHE A 60 8.08 17.56 -13.74
C PHE A 60 7.77 18.19 -15.09
N VAL A 61 6.51 18.13 -15.54
CA VAL A 61 6.13 18.68 -16.84
C VAL A 61 6.29 20.20 -16.84
N GLN A 62 5.93 20.88 -15.74
CA GLN A 62 6.07 22.34 -15.58
C GLN A 62 7.52 22.81 -15.70
N ILE A 63 8.47 22.06 -15.12
CA ILE A 63 9.88 22.45 -15.15
C ILE A 63 10.45 22.33 -16.56
N PHE A 64 10.18 21.24 -17.27
CA PHE A 64 10.69 21.05 -18.63
C PHE A 64 10.00 21.93 -19.67
N SER A 65 8.72 22.28 -19.46
CA SER A 65 8.04 23.28 -20.28
C SER A 65 8.56 24.70 -20.01
N GLY A 66 8.84 25.05 -18.75
CA GLY A 66 9.45 26.33 -18.35
C GLY A 66 10.87 26.53 -18.89
N LEU A 67 11.62 25.45 -19.10
CA LEU A 67 12.95 25.47 -19.75
C LEU A 67 12.90 25.54 -21.29
N GLY A 68 11.70 25.58 -21.89
CA GLY A 68 11.53 25.73 -23.34
C GLY A 68 11.69 24.43 -24.16
N ILE A 69 11.93 23.28 -23.52
CA ILE A 69 12.17 21.99 -24.20
C ILE A 69 10.86 21.20 -24.28
N LYS A 70 9.94 21.63 -25.17
CA LYS A 70 8.61 21.01 -25.33
C LYS A 70 8.67 19.50 -25.64
N SER A 71 9.69 19.05 -26.36
CA SER A 71 9.91 17.62 -26.65
C SER A 71 10.21 16.80 -25.39
N ALA A 72 11.00 17.34 -24.46
CA ALA A 72 11.30 16.68 -23.18
C ALA A 72 10.06 16.57 -22.29
N ALA A 73 9.20 17.59 -22.29
CA ALA A 73 7.93 17.55 -21.57
C ALA A 73 7.00 16.42 -22.08
N ALA A 74 6.91 16.24 -23.40
CA ALA A 74 6.12 15.16 -24.00
C ALA A 74 6.66 13.76 -23.65
N VAL A 75 7.99 13.57 -23.73
CA VAL A 75 8.65 12.32 -23.35
C VAL A 75 8.43 12.00 -21.86
N LEU A 76 8.56 12.98 -20.98
CA LEU A 76 8.30 12.79 -19.55
C LEU A 76 6.84 12.43 -19.27
N ASN A 77 5.89 13.06 -19.95
CA ASN A 77 4.49 12.70 -19.79
C ASN A 77 4.23 11.23 -20.19
N LEU A 78 4.83 10.78 -21.29
CA LEU A 78 4.76 9.37 -21.71
C LEU A 78 5.36 8.43 -20.65
N ILE A 79 6.52 8.77 -20.08
CA ILE A 79 7.16 7.99 -19.01
C ILE A 79 6.26 7.91 -17.78
N VAL A 80 5.69 9.04 -17.34
CA VAL A 80 4.81 9.09 -16.16
C VAL A 80 3.55 8.26 -16.36
N ILE A 81 2.90 8.36 -17.53
CA ILE A 81 1.71 7.56 -17.85
C ILE A 81 2.06 6.07 -17.89
N SER A 82 3.18 5.71 -18.52
CA SER A 82 3.63 4.32 -18.59
C SER A 82 3.93 3.74 -17.20
N ALA A 83 4.58 4.51 -16.34
CA ALA A 83 4.83 4.13 -14.95
C ALA A 83 3.53 4.00 -14.14
N ALA A 84 2.56 4.90 -14.32
CA ALA A 84 1.26 4.84 -13.66
C ALA A 84 0.47 3.58 -14.06
N ILE A 85 0.43 3.25 -15.36
CA ILE A 85 -0.22 2.04 -15.87
C ILE A 85 0.44 0.79 -15.27
N SER A 86 1.78 0.76 -15.23
CA SER A 86 2.53 -0.35 -14.63
C SER A 86 2.18 -0.53 -13.14
N ALA A 87 2.14 0.57 -12.36
CA ALA A 87 1.77 0.53 -10.95
C ALA A 87 0.32 0.07 -10.73
N ILE A 88 -0.63 0.53 -11.56
CA ILE A 88 -2.03 0.08 -11.51
C ILE A 88 -2.12 -1.43 -11.74
N ASN A 89 -1.40 -1.95 -12.75
CA ASN A 89 -1.39 -3.39 -13.03
C ASN A 89 -0.86 -4.21 -11.84
N SER A 90 0.26 -3.79 -11.24
CA SER A 90 0.81 -4.46 -10.04
C SER A 90 -0.15 -4.42 -8.85
N ASN A 91 -0.83 -3.29 -8.63
CA ASN A 91 -1.80 -3.15 -7.54
C ASN A 91 -3.04 -4.03 -7.76
N ILE A 92 -3.57 -4.09 -8.99
CA ILE A 92 -4.71 -4.96 -9.32
C ILE A 92 -4.34 -6.42 -9.12
N PHE A 93 -3.15 -6.82 -9.57
CA PHE A 93 -2.66 -8.18 -9.40
C PHE A 93 -2.48 -8.57 -7.93
N GLY A 94 -1.85 -7.70 -7.14
CA GLY A 94 -1.66 -7.91 -5.70
C GLY A 94 -3.00 -8.00 -4.95
N ALA A 95 -3.89 -7.04 -5.18
CA ALA A 95 -5.22 -7.02 -4.57
C ALA A 95 -6.06 -8.23 -4.95
N GLY A 96 -6.00 -8.65 -6.22
CA GLY A 96 -6.66 -9.85 -6.71
C GLY A 96 -6.30 -11.09 -5.90
N ARG A 97 -4.99 -11.32 -5.71
CA ARG A 97 -4.48 -12.47 -4.94
C ARG A 97 -4.81 -12.38 -3.45
N MET A 98 -4.69 -11.19 -2.85
CA MET A 98 -5.07 -10.99 -1.45
C MET A 98 -6.55 -11.29 -1.22
N MET A 99 -7.42 -10.72 -2.05
CA MET A 99 -8.87 -10.94 -1.95
C MET A 99 -9.26 -12.40 -2.20
N TYR A 100 -8.62 -13.06 -3.17
CA TYR A 100 -8.83 -14.48 -3.45
C TYR A 100 -8.43 -15.33 -2.23
N GLY A 101 -7.23 -15.13 -1.68
CA GLY A 101 -6.77 -15.88 -0.50
C GLY A 101 -7.64 -15.65 0.73
N MET A 102 -8.09 -14.42 0.97
CA MET A 102 -9.03 -14.12 2.04
C MET A 102 -10.39 -14.80 1.82
N ALA A 103 -10.88 -14.89 0.58
CA ALA A 103 -12.15 -15.53 0.27
C ALA A 103 -12.09 -17.06 0.46
N GLU A 104 -10.99 -17.70 0.07
CA GLU A 104 -10.72 -19.12 0.31
C GLU A 104 -10.71 -19.45 1.81
N GLN A 105 -10.12 -18.57 2.63
CA GLN A 105 -10.11 -18.71 4.08
C GLN A 105 -11.42 -18.28 4.77
N GLY A 106 -12.47 -17.96 3.99
CA GLY A 106 -13.77 -17.53 4.53
C GLY A 106 -13.79 -16.13 5.15
N GLN A 107 -12.71 -15.35 4.97
CA GLN A 107 -12.53 -13.99 5.48
C GLN A 107 -13.07 -12.91 4.54
N ALA A 108 -13.33 -13.24 3.27
CA ALA A 108 -14.00 -12.39 2.30
C ALA A 108 -15.21 -13.11 1.66
N PRO A 109 -16.15 -12.39 0.99
CA PRO A 109 -17.25 -13.03 0.28
C PRO A 109 -16.76 -14.05 -0.75
N ARG A 110 -17.41 -15.23 -0.83
CA ARG A 110 -17.03 -16.32 -1.75
C ARG A 110 -16.93 -15.90 -3.22
N LEU A 111 -17.64 -14.85 -3.62
CA LEU A 111 -17.55 -14.29 -4.96
C LEU A 111 -16.10 -13.90 -5.34
N PHE A 112 -15.30 -13.42 -4.37
CA PHE A 112 -13.89 -13.07 -4.58
C PHE A 112 -12.95 -14.28 -4.74
N ALA A 113 -13.41 -15.50 -4.43
CA ALA A 113 -12.70 -16.75 -4.73
C ALA A 113 -12.94 -17.24 -6.18
N THR A 114 -13.67 -16.49 -7.01
CA THR A 114 -13.90 -16.89 -8.41
C THR A 114 -12.80 -16.36 -9.33
N THR A 115 -12.31 -17.22 -10.22
CA THR A 115 -11.29 -16.88 -11.22
C THR A 115 -11.85 -17.01 -12.63
N SER A 116 -11.26 -16.24 -13.56
CA SER A 116 -11.52 -16.39 -14.98
C SER A 116 -10.88 -17.69 -15.53
N ARG A 117 -11.15 -18.02 -16.79
CA ARG A 117 -10.52 -19.17 -17.48
C ARG A 117 -8.98 -19.11 -17.48
N HIS A 118 -8.40 -17.93 -17.29
CA HIS A 118 -6.95 -17.71 -17.24
C HIS A 118 -6.42 -17.60 -15.80
N GLY A 119 -7.22 -17.97 -14.78
CA GLY A 119 -6.80 -17.95 -13.38
C GLY A 119 -6.78 -16.57 -12.71
N VAL A 120 -7.41 -15.55 -13.32
CA VAL A 120 -7.40 -14.17 -12.79
C VAL A 120 -8.63 -13.91 -11.92
N PRO A 121 -8.51 -13.39 -10.68
CA PRO A 121 -9.64 -13.01 -9.81
C PRO A 121 -10.45 -11.82 -10.39
N TRP A 122 -11.32 -12.10 -11.36
CA TRP A 122 -11.99 -11.08 -12.19
C TRP A 122 -12.91 -10.15 -11.40
N VAL A 123 -13.50 -10.62 -10.30
CA VAL A 123 -14.36 -9.80 -9.43
C VAL A 123 -13.57 -8.67 -8.79
N THR A 124 -12.35 -8.95 -8.32
CA THR A 124 -11.46 -7.93 -7.77
C THR A 124 -11.04 -6.93 -8.85
N VAL A 125 -10.75 -7.42 -10.06
CA VAL A 125 -10.41 -6.57 -11.20
C VAL A 125 -11.55 -5.59 -11.52
N LEU A 126 -12.79 -6.08 -11.58
CA LEU A 126 -13.96 -5.22 -11.81
C LEU A 126 -14.19 -4.22 -10.68
N ALA A 127 -14.07 -4.65 -9.42
CA ALA A 127 -14.21 -3.75 -8.27
C ALA A 127 -13.17 -2.62 -8.32
N MET A 128 -11.92 -2.93 -8.67
CA MET A 128 -10.87 -1.93 -8.82
C MET A 128 -11.08 -1.02 -10.05
N ALA A 129 -11.53 -1.58 -11.17
CA ALA A 129 -11.88 -0.78 -12.35
C ALA A 129 -13.01 0.21 -12.04
N ALA A 130 -14.04 -0.23 -11.32
CA ALA A 130 -15.13 0.63 -10.86
C ALA A 130 -14.62 1.72 -9.91
N ALA A 131 -13.72 1.40 -8.99
CA ALA A 131 -13.12 2.39 -8.09
C ALA A 131 -12.28 3.43 -8.86
N LEU A 132 -11.49 3.00 -9.86
CA LEU A 132 -10.73 3.91 -10.72
C LEU A 132 -11.64 4.83 -11.54
N LEU A 133 -12.72 4.30 -12.14
CA LEU A 133 -13.74 5.09 -12.83
C LEU A 133 -14.43 6.08 -11.88
N GLY A 134 -14.73 5.66 -10.66
CA GLY A 134 -15.22 6.55 -9.60
C GLY A 134 -14.25 7.70 -9.32
N GLY A 135 -12.94 7.43 -9.28
CA GLY A 135 -11.90 8.45 -9.16
C GLY A 135 -11.90 9.44 -10.33
N VAL A 136 -12.10 8.97 -11.57
CA VAL A 136 -12.23 9.84 -12.76
C VAL A 136 -13.46 10.74 -12.66
N VAL A 137 -14.60 10.18 -12.25
CA VAL A 137 -15.83 10.96 -12.04
C VAL A 137 -15.65 12.01 -10.94
N LEU A 138 -15.03 11.64 -9.82
CA LEU A 138 -14.71 12.60 -8.74
C LEU A 138 -13.76 13.70 -9.24
N ASN A 139 -12.79 13.36 -10.08
CA ASN A 139 -11.89 14.34 -10.67
C ASN A 139 -12.60 15.32 -11.60
N TYR A 140 -13.68 14.90 -12.26
CA TYR A 140 -14.52 15.79 -13.05
C TYR A 140 -15.40 16.70 -12.17
N LEU A 141 -15.93 16.18 -11.05
CA LEU A 141 -16.86 16.91 -10.19
C LEU A 141 -16.19 17.87 -9.20
N ILE A 142 -15.04 17.50 -8.65
CA ILE A 142 -14.32 18.27 -7.60
C ILE A 142 -12.80 18.34 -7.88
N PRO A 143 -12.36 18.85 -9.05
CA PRO A 143 -10.97 18.77 -9.52
C PRO A 143 -9.95 19.39 -8.57
N GLU A 144 -10.32 20.45 -7.83
CA GLU A 144 -9.40 21.14 -6.92
C GLU A 144 -9.12 20.36 -5.64
N GLN A 145 -10.10 19.60 -5.14
CA GLN A 145 -10.03 18.91 -3.85
C GLN A 145 -9.75 17.41 -3.98
N VAL A 146 -10.10 16.81 -5.14
CA VAL A 146 -10.03 15.36 -5.37
C VAL A 146 -8.63 14.80 -5.08
N PHE A 147 -7.57 15.51 -5.49
CA PHE A 147 -6.20 15.06 -5.27
C PHE A 147 -5.88 15.00 -3.79
N VAL A 148 -6.19 16.07 -3.04
CA VAL A 148 -5.93 16.15 -1.59
C VAL A 148 -6.72 15.08 -0.85
N ILE A 149 -8.00 14.88 -1.20
CA ILE A 149 -8.86 13.87 -0.57
C ILE A 149 -8.31 12.46 -0.83
N ILE A 150 -8.07 12.10 -2.09
CA ILE A 150 -7.58 10.75 -2.45
C ILE A 150 -6.18 10.52 -1.87
N ALA A 151 -5.28 11.49 -1.95
CA ALA A 151 -3.94 11.38 -1.39
C ALA A 151 -3.97 11.21 0.14
N SER A 152 -4.87 11.92 0.83
CA SER A 152 -5.03 11.80 2.28
C SER A 152 -5.59 10.43 2.67
N ILE A 153 -6.62 9.93 1.97
CA ILE A 153 -7.19 8.59 2.21
C ILE A 153 -6.13 7.51 1.93
N ALA A 154 -5.39 7.62 0.82
CA ALA A 154 -4.32 6.68 0.49
C ALA A 154 -3.18 6.72 1.54
N THR A 155 -2.86 7.90 2.06
CA THR A 155 -1.88 8.07 3.14
C THR A 155 -2.35 7.38 4.42
N PHE A 156 -3.60 7.62 4.83
CA PHE A 156 -4.19 6.92 5.97
C PHE A 156 -4.14 5.39 5.78
N ALA A 157 -4.60 4.89 4.63
CA ALA A 157 -4.62 3.45 4.33
C ALA A 157 -3.21 2.84 4.39
N THR A 158 -2.21 3.53 3.82
CA THR A 158 -0.81 3.08 3.83
C THR A 158 -0.27 2.99 5.26
N VAL A 159 -0.45 4.06 6.05
CA VAL A 159 0.02 4.13 7.43
C VAL A 159 -0.68 3.08 8.29
N TRP A 160 -1.98 2.89 8.09
CA TRP A 160 -2.75 1.87 8.79
C TRP A 160 -2.27 0.45 8.48
N VAL A 161 -2.06 0.11 7.20
CA VAL A 161 -1.52 -1.20 6.79
C VAL A 161 -0.15 -1.43 7.42
N TRP A 162 0.74 -0.45 7.37
CA TRP A 162 2.09 -0.59 7.91
C TRP A 162 2.08 -0.69 9.45
N LEU A 163 1.21 0.05 10.12
CA LEU A 163 0.98 -0.09 11.56
C LEU A 163 0.52 -1.51 11.91
N MET A 164 -0.45 -2.05 11.16
CA MET A 164 -0.93 -3.42 11.37
C MET A 164 0.13 -4.47 11.10
N ILE A 165 0.99 -4.29 10.08
CA ILE A 165 2.15 -5.16 9.83
C ILE A 165 3.10 -5.15 11.03
N LEU A 166 3.44 -3.97 11.55
CA LEU A 166 4.33 -3.83 12.72
C LEU A 166 3.73 -4.46 13.97
N LEU A 167 2.46 -4.20 14.26
CA LEU A 167 1.77 -4.79 15.41
C LEU A 167 1.68 -6.32 15.29
N SER A 168 1.40 -6.83 14.10
CA SER A 168 1.37 -8.28 13.82
C SER A 168 2.76 -8.91 13.98
N GLN A 169 3.81 -8.23 13.51
CA GLN A 169 5.20 -8.68 13.69
C GLN A 169 5.58 -8.73 15.17
N VAL A 170 5.20 -7.72 15.95
CA VAL A 170 5.47 -7.68 17.41
C VAL A 170 4.68 -8.78 18.13
N ALA A 171 3.40 -8.95 17.80
CA ALA A 171 2.54 -9.98 18.37
C ALA A 171 3.04 -11.40 18.05
N MET A 172 3.40 -11.65 16.79
CA MET A 172 4.02 -12.90 16.35
C MET A 172 5.30 -13.17 17.15
N ARG A 173 6.20 -12.18 17.22
CA ARG A 173 7.49 -12.37 17.90
C ARG A 173 7.39 -12.57 19.41
N ARG A 174 6.34 -12.07 20.05
CA ARG A 174 6.03 -12.34 21.47
C ARG A 174 5.49 -13.75 21.71
N ARG A 175 4.97 -14.42 20.68
CA ARG A 175 4.45 -15.80 20.76
C ARG A 175 5.50 -16.87 20.43
N LEU A 176 6.61 -16.49 19.80
CA LEU A 176 7.70 -17.41 19.48
C LEU A 176 8.51 -17.77 20.74
N SER A 177 8.87 -19.04 20.84
CA SER A 177 9.84 -19.55 21.81
C SER A 177 11.26 -19.04 21.51
N ALA A 178 12.16 -19.18 22.49
CA ALA A 178 13.56 -18.78 22.32
C ALA A 178 14.26 -19.53 21.18
N GLU A 179 13.90 -20.80 20.94
CA GLU A 179 14.45 -21.62 19.85
C GLU A 179 13.96 -21.12 18.48
N GLU A 180 12.65 -20.86 18.35
CA GLU A 180 12.08 -20.31 17.13
C GLU A 180 12.65 -18.93 16.79
N VAL A 181 12.86 -18.07 17.80
CA VAL A 181 13.51 -16.77 17.60
C VAL A 181 14.96 -16.93 17.11
N ARG A 182 15.69 -17.96 17.57
CA ARG A 182 17.04 -18.25 17.09
C ARG A 182 17.03 -18.75 15.64
N ALA A 183 16.01 -19.52 15.26
CA ALA A 183 15.84 -20.08 13.92
C ALA A 183 15.42 -19.06 12.85
N LEU A 184 14.98 -17.85 13.23
CA LEU A 184 14.64 -16.79 12.28
C LEU A 184 15.82 -16.43 11.36
N LYS A 185 15.67 -16.72 10.06
CA LYS A 185 16.67 -16.42 9.02
C LYS A 185 16.83 -14.93 8.75
N PHE A 186 15.77 -14.15 8.98
CA PHE A 186 15.78 -12.70 8.83
C PHE A 186 15.26 -12.06 10.12
N LYS A 187 16.16 -11.40 10.86
CA LYS A 187 15.84 -10.80 12.16
C LYS A 187 15.60 -9.31 12.00
N VAL A 188 14.54 -8.83 12.66
CA VAL A 188 14.26 -7.39 12.73
C VAL A 188 15.39 -6.70 13.50
N PRO A 189 16.00 -5.64 12.94
CA PRO A 189 17.07 -4.90 13.60
C PRO A 189 16.56 -4.19 14.85
N LEU A 190 17.46 -4.01 15.84
CA LEU A 190 17.22 -3.22 17.06
C LEU A 190 16.03 -3.70 17.90
N TRP A 191 15.70 -4.99 17.91
CA TRP A 191 14.59 -5.49 18.72
C TRP A 191 14.80 -5.28 20.22
N PRO A 192 13.78 -4.85 20.99
CA PRO A 192 12.42 -4.46 20.58
C PRO A 192 12.26 -2.97 20.22
N VAL A 193 13.31 -2.17 20.39
CA VAL A 193 13.29 -0.71 20.23
C VAL A 193 12.95 -0.26 18.80
N GLY A 194 13.51 -0.93 17.78
CA GLY A 194 13.28 -0.61 16.37
C GLY A 194 11.79 -0.60 15.99
N PRO A 195 11.06 -1.72 16.18
CA PRO A 195 9.62 -1.76 15.98
C PRO A 195 8.84 -0.77 16.85
N ALA A 196 9.24 -0.56 18.10
CA ALA A 196 8.58 0.40 18.98
C ALA A 196 8.67 1.84 18.44
N LEU A 197 9.85 2.26 17.97
CA LEU A 197 10.05 3.56 17.33
C LEU A 197 9.27 3.67 16.02
N ALA A 198 9.23 2.61 15.21
CA ALA A 198 8.45 2.59 13.98
C ALA A 198 6.94 2.72 14.25
N ILE A 199 6.42 2.02 15.26
CA ILE A 199 5.02 2.13 15.69
C ILE A 199 4.73 3.55 16.19
N ALA A 200 5.59 4.11 17.05
CA ALA A 200 5.45 5.47 17.53
C ALA A 200 5.42 6.48 16.39
N PHE A 201 6.28 6.30 15.37
CA PHE A 201 6.28 7.13 14.16
C PHE A 201 4.98 7.00 13.35
N MET A 202 4.44 5.79 13.18
CA MET A 202 3.15 5.59 12.50
C MET A 202 2.00 6.30 13.25
N LEU A 203 1.97 6.18 14.58
CA LEU A 203 0.99 6.89 15.43
C LEU A 203 1.14 8.41 15.35
N PHE A 204 2.38 8.90 15.30
CA PHE A 204 2.68 10.31 15.08
C PHE A 204 2.12 10.80 13.74
N VAL A 205 2.33 10.05 12.64
CA VAL A 205 1.77 10.40 11.32
C VAL A 205 0.24 10.44 11.34
N ILE A 206 -0.41 9.48 12.01
CA ILE A 206 -1.87 9.50 12.20
C ILE A 206 -2.30 10.76 12.98
N GLY A 207 -1.54 11.14 14.01
CA GLY A 207 -1.77 12.37 14.77
C GLY A 207 -1.67 13.63 13.91
N VAL A 208 -0.66 13.71 13.02
CA VAL A 208 -0.51 14.82 12.07
C VAL A 208 -1.67 14.89 11.08
N LEU A 209 -2.13 13.75 10.56
CA LEU A 209 -3.31 13.70 9.68
C LEU A 209 -4.58 14.24 10.35
N GLY A 210 -4.70 14.07 11.67
CA GLY A 210 -5.80 14.61 12.46
C GLY A 210 -5.61 16.07 12.85
N TYR A 211 -4.38 16.55 12.92
CA TYR A 211 -4.10 17.94 13.23
C TYR A 211 -4.36 18.87 12.04
N VAL A 212 -3.98 18.46 10.83
CA VAL A 212 -4.11 19.28 9.60
C VAL A 212 -5.52 19.21 9.04
N GLU A 213 -6.19 20.36 8.90
CA GLU A 213 -7.61 20.46 8.53
C GLU A 213 -7.96 19.74 7.23
N ASP A 214 -7.17 19.97 6.18
CA ASP A 214 -7.40 19.39 4.85
C ASP A 214 -7.28 17.86 4.83
N THR A 215 -6.50 17.27 5.75
CA THR A 215 -6.26 15.82 5.80
C THR A 215 -7.17 15.10 6.80
N ARG A 216 -7.86 15.83 7.69
CA ARG A 216 -8.76 15.25 8.72
C ARG A 216 -9.85 14.38 8.13
N VAL A 217 -10.34 14.73 6.95
CA VAL A 217 -11.37 13.96 6.22
C VAL A 217 -10.93 12.50 6.05
N ALA A 218 -9.64 12.26 5.80
CA ALA A 218 -9.11 10.90 5.66
C ALA A 218 -9.19 10.09 6.96
N LEU A 219 -9.08 10.72 8.14
CA LEU A 219 -9.28 10.01 9.41
C LEU A 219 -10.74 9.61 9.61
N TYR A 220 -11.69 10.49 9.30
CA TYR A 220 -13.12 10.17 9.45
C TYR A 220 -13.54 9.06 8.51
N VAL A 221 -13.17 9.17 7.23
CA VAL A 221 -13.45 8.15 6.21
C VAL A 221 -12.73 6.85 6.56
N GLY A 222 -11.46 6.94 6.96
CA GLY A 222 -10.64 5.79 7.36
C GLY A 222 -11.18 5.07 8.59
N ALA A 223 -11.56 5.79 9.64
CA ALA A 223 -12.16 5.24 10.85
C ALA A 223 -13.51 4.58 10.54
N GLY A 224 -14.38 5.25 9.77
CA GLY A 224 -15.65 4.68 9.32
C GLY A 224 -15.45 3.39 8.53
N TRP A 225 -14.45 3.36 7.65
CA TRP A 225 -14.07 2.18 6.89
C TRP A 225 -13.57 1.03 7.79
N VAL A 226 -12.69 1.30 8.75
CA VAL A 226 -12.18 0.30 9.70
C VAL A 226 -13.32 -0.27 10.56
N VAL A 227 -14.25 0.57 11.02
CA VAL A 227 -15.43 0.15 11.77
C VAL A 227 -16.31 -0.75 10.90
N LEU A 228 -16.59 -0.34 9.66
CA LEU A 228 -17.39 -1.14 8.72
C LEU A 228 -16.75 -2.50 8.45
N LEU A 229 -15.45 -2.55 8.18
CA LEU A 229 -14.73 -3.81 7.96
C LEU A 229 -14.72 -4.70 9.20
N SER A 230 -14.53 -4.11 10.38
CA SER A 230 -14.55 -4.83 11.65
C SER A 230 -15.93 -5.45 11.90
N LEU A 231 -17.01 -4.68 11.71
CA LEU A 231 -18.38 -5.19 11.79
C LEU A 231 -18.64 -6.31 10.77
N ALA A 232 -18.24 -6.11 9.51
CA ALA A 232 -18.37 -7.14 8.48
C ALA A 232 -17.61 -8.43 8.85
N TRP A 233 -16.42 -8.30 9.44
CA TRP A 233 -15.62 -9.44 9.89
C TRP A 233 -16.30 -10.19 11.04
N PHE A 234 -16.74 -9.49 12.09
CA PHE A 234 -17.42 -10.11 13.24
C PHE A 234 -18.73 -10.79 12.84
N LEU A 235 -19.50 -10.18 11.93
CA LEU A 235 -20.81 -10.69 11.52
C LEU A 235 -20.75 -11.84 10.50
N ARG A 236 -19.73 -11.87 9.63
CA ARG A 236 -19.68 -12.83 8.51
C ARG A 236 -18.45 -13.73 8.46
N ALA A 237 -17.28 -13.21 8.83
CA ALA A 237 -16.01 -13.91 8.64
C ALA A 237 -15.63 -14.74 9.87
N LYS A 238 -15.75 -14.17 11.09
CA LYS A 238 -15.35 -14.84 12.34
C LYS A 238 -16.05 -16.21 12.53
N PRO A 239 -17.39 -16.34 12.36
CA PRO A 239 -18.05 -17.64 12.53
C PRO A 239 -17.58 -18.71 11.54
N LYS A 240 -17.16 -18.29 10.34
CA LYS A 240 -16.67 -19.20 9.29
C LYS A 240 -15.20 -19.59 9.52
N ALA A 241 -14.37 -18.64 9.94
CA ALA A 241 -12.98 -18.88 10.28
C ALA A 241 -12.86 -19.85 11.47
N ASP A 242 -13.64 -19.63 12.53
CA ASP A 242 -13.68 -20.51 13.71
C ASP A 242 -14.13 -21.93 13.32
N ALA A 243 -15.11 -22.05 12.42
CA ALA A 243 -15.58 -23.34 11.91
C ALA A 243 -14.56 -24.07 11.01
N LEU A 244 -13.71 -23.34 10.28
CA LEU A 244 -12.64 -23.92 9.46
C LEU A 244 -11.50 -24.44 10.34
N LEU A 245 -11.04 -23.64 11.31
CA LEU A 245 -10.01 -24.04 12.27
C LEU A 245 -10.43 -25.29 13.06
N ALA A 246 -11.70 -25.35 13.49
CA ALA A 246 -12.26 -26.51 14.19
C ALA A 246 -12.33 -27.79 13.33
N ARG A 247 -12.32 -27.67 11.99
CA ARG A 247 -12.25 -28.82 11.08
C ARG A 247 -10.81 -29.30 10.92
N GLU A 248 -9.84 -28.40 10.77
CA GLU A 248 -8.43 -28.76 10.62
C GLU A 248 -7.87 -29.46 11.87
N THR A 249 -8.22 -28.98 13.07
CA THR A 249 -7.80 -29.61 14.33
C THR A 249 -8.44 -30.98 14.61
N ARG A 250 -9.49 -31.37 13.86
CA ARG A 250 -10.06 -32.73 13.95
C ARG A 250 -9.39 -33.73 13.01
N VAL A 251 -8.60 -33.25 12.05
CA VAL A 251 -7.95 -34.08 11.03
C VAL A 251 -6.48 -34.33 11.36
N SER A 252 -5.88 -33.52 12.24
CA SER A 252 -4.56 -33.74 12.87
C SER A 252 -4.65 -34.63 14.11
#